data_AF-A0A3L7ZZ83-F1
#
_entry.id   AF-A0A3L7ZZ83-F1
#
_cell.length_a   1.000
_cell.length_b   1.000
_cell.length_c   1.000
_cell.angle_alpha   90.00
_cell.angle_beta   90.00
_cell.angle_gamma   90.00
#
_symmetry.space_group_name_H-M   'P 1'
#
loop_
_entity.id
_entity.type
_entity.pdbx_description
1 polymer ?
#
loop_
_entity_poly.entity_id
_entity_poly.type
_entity_poly.pdbx_seq_one_letter_code
_entity_poly.pdbx_strand_id
1 'polypeptide(L)'
;MKPRNKFQRKILELSKTLSPLNEHQYKEAVRKVAPHIAKYNSKKEYVCLDCGHSWKGDEATKVVCPHCSAKLDVDKTRKWNFCDRAYFAIVTKRGGCQVVRMFFMQTNLRRGEKATYWISEAFQRWLTPDAKEVIVGRARHWMCSYCDIWNYDSEMEIRTENYGHYVTPYKVIGQSSVIPEIRRNGYNGDFHNCSPYTLFQRLLTCNKTETAWKLRQYKMVAFSLAKKYEFEKYWPSAKVAFRHNYKITDASTWYDMLDALEYCGKDLRNPKFICPDNLKEAHDLWIAKKRAKMDEADRRRERERQMTPLQRYEVNHKVDEARYKKAKSIFLDLEFVDKEIVVKPLQSVKEFVEEGEYMHHCVFTNRYYSDDNVLIFHALVNGVSIATIEFSLEDFSVLQCRGKYNQVPEHFDRIVSLIKSNTSKIISKIA
;
A
#
# COMPACT_ATOMS: atom_id res chain seq x y z
N MET A 1 20.40 -7.98 -26.16
CA MET A 1 21.60 -7.26 -25.65
C MET A 1 22.78 -8.23 -25.64
N LYS A 2 24.00 -7.74 -25.87
CA LYS A 2 25.20 -8.59 -25.74
C LYS A 2 25.46 -8.96 -24.28
N PRO A 3 25.82 -10.23 -23.97
CA PRO A 3 26.11 -10.66 -22.61
C PRO A 3 27.35 -9.95 -22.05
N ARG A 4 27.19 -9.31 -20.90
CA ARG A 4 28.22 -8.46 -20.28
C ARG A 4 29.17 -9.23 -19.35
N ASN A 5 28.70 -10.33 -18.76
CA ASN A 5 29.49 -11.13 -17.81
C ASN A 5 29.52 -12.63 -18.20
N LYS A 6 30.45 -13.38 -17.61
CA LYS A 6 30.64 -14.82 -17.85
C LYS A 6 29.35 -15.62 -17.60
N PHE A 7 28.57 -15.22 -16.59
CA PHE A 7 27.33 -15.88 -16.23
C PHE A 7 26.25 -15.73 -17.33
N GLN A 8 26.04 -14.53 -17.85
CA GLN A 8 25.11 -14.27 -18.96
C GLN A 8 25.52 -15.00 -20.24
N ARG A 9 26.82 -15.11 -20.53
CA ARG A 9 27.32 -15.90 -21.67
C ARG A 9 26.94 -17.38 -21.54
N LYS A 10 27.20 -17.97 -20.37
CA LYS A 10 26.84 -19.35 -20.05
C LYS A 10 25.33 -19.60 -20.17
N ILE A 11 24.50 -18.69 -19.65
CA ILE A 11 23.03 -18.82 -19.74
C ILE A 11 22.57 -18.75 -21.20
N LEU A 12 23.12 -17.85 -22.01
CA LEU A 12 22.78 -17.74 -23.42
C LEU A 12 23.16 -19.02 -24.20
N GLU A 13 24.32 -19.61 -23.91
CA GLU A 13 24.73 -20.90 -24.49
C GLU A 13 23.78 -22.02 -24.06
N LEU A 14 23.45 -22.11 -22.77
CA LEU A 14 22.49 -23.12 -22.27
C LEU A 14 21.10 -22.97 -22.89
N SER A 15 20.64 -21.73 -23.11
CA SER A 15 19.37 -21.43 -23.76
C SER A 15 19.29 -21.98 -25.18
N LYS A 16 20.39 -21.93 -25.94
CA LYS A 16 20.45 -22.50 -27.30
C LYS A 16 20.30 -24.03 -27.30
N THR A 17 20.61 -24.69 -26.19
CA THR A 17 20.47 -26.16 -26.07
C THR A 17 19.07 -26.63 -25.65
N LEU A 18 18.15 -25.70 -25.36
CA LEU A 18 16.78 -26.07 -25.00
C LEU A 18 16.03 -26.56 -26.23
N SER A 19 15.43 -27.75 -26.13
CA SER A 19 14.59 -28.29 -27.20
C SER A 19 13.37 -27.40 -27.45
N PRO A 20 12.88 -27.31 -28.70
CA PRO A 20 11.59 -26.72 -28.99
C PRO A 20 10.46 -27.50 -28.30
N LEU A 21 9.23 -26.97 -28.38
CA LEU A 21 8.03 -27.67 -27.93
C LEU A 21 7.94 -29.05 -28.58
N ASN A 22 7.84 -30.10 -27.75
CA ASN A 22 7.57 -31.43 -28.27
C ASN A 22 6.08 -31.59 -28.62
N GLU A 23 5.75 -32.62 -29.40
CA GLU A 23 4.38 -32.83 -29.88
C GLU A 23 3.37 -33.05 -28.73
N HIS A 24 3.80 -33.69 -27.66
CA HIS A 24 2.96 -33.91 -26.47
C HIS A 24 2.60 -32.58 -25.78
N GLN A 25 3.60 -31.73 -25.53
CA GLN A 25 3.43 -30.40 -24.95
C GLN A 25 2.58 -29.51 -25.85
N TYR A 26 2.76 -29.61 -27.18
CA TYR A 26 1.93 -28.90 -28.14
C TYR A 26 0.45 -29.29 -28.02
N LYS A 27 0.14 -30.60 -28.09
CA LYS A 27 -1.24 -31.11 -27.96
C LYS A 27 -1.84 -30.76 -26.60
N GLU A 28 -1.05 -30.86 -25.54
CA GLU A 28 -1.49 -30.51 -24.19
C GLU A 28 -1.75 -29.01 -24.02
N ALA A 29 -0.91 -28.16 -24.60
CA ALA A 29 -1.10 -26.71 -24.60
C ALA A 29 -2.39 -26.32 -25.32
N VAL A 30 -2.62 -26.85 -26.54
CA VAL A 30 -3.88 -26.64 -27.27
C VAL A 30 -5.07 -27.04 -26.41
N ARG A 31 -5.06 -28.26 -25.84
CA ARG A 31 -6.18 -28.77 -25.03
C ARG A 31 -6.47 -27.98 -23.76
N LYS A 32 -5.44 -27.45 -23.09
CA LYS A 32 -5.57 -26.82 -21.75
C LYS A 32 -5.66 -25.30 -21.80
N VAL A 33 -5.15 -24.68 -22.86
CA VAL A 33 -4.98 -23.22 -22.96
C VAL A 33 -5.93 -22.64 -23.99
N ALA A 34 -6.20 -23.34 -25.10
CA ALA A 34 -7.03 -22.78 -26.15
C ALA A 34 -8.51 -22.80 -25.71
N PRO A 35 -9.30 -21.78 -26.09
CA PRO A 35 -10.74 -21.86 -25.94
C PRO A 35 -11.29 -22.92 -26.88
N HIS A 36 -12.24 -23.69 -26.38
CA HIS A 36 -12.92 -24.78 -27.08
C HIS A 36 -14.40 -24.43 -27.13
N ILE A 37 -14.89 -23.96 -28.27
CA ILE A 37 -16.21 -23.30 -28.38
C ILE A 37 -17.15 -24.04 -29.33
N ALA A 38 -18.40 -24.23 -28.91
CA ALA A 38 -19.50 -24.64 -29.77
C ALA A 38 -20.45 -23.46 -29.99
N LYS A 39 -20.75 -23.14 -31.24
CA LYS A 39 -21.78 -22.14 -31.58
C LYS A 39 -23.14 -22.80 -31.61
N TYR A 40 -24.11 -22.25 -30.89
CA TYR A 40 -25.49 -22.73 -30.95
C TYR A 40 -26.35 -21.73 -31.73
N ASN A 41 -27.07 -22.20 -32.74
CA ASN A 41 -27.89 -21.36 -33.62
C ASN A 41 -29.39 -21.47 -33.29
N SER A 42 -30.19 -20.56 -33.84
CA SER A 42 -31.66 -20.55 -33.67
C SER A 42 -32.37 -21.78 -34.26
N LYS A 43 -31.68 -22.57 -35.10
CA LYS A 43 -32.19 -23.82 -35.67
C LYS A 43 -31.90 -25.04 -34.79
N LYS A 44 -31.50 -24.83 -33.53
CA LYS A 44 -31.12 -25.87 -32.56
C LYS A 44 -29.97 -26.76 -33.05
N GLU A 45 -29.01 -26.15 -33.72
CA GLU A 45 -27.81 -26.81 -34.23
C GLU A 45 -26.56 -26.19 -33.60
N TYR A 46 -25.66 -27.09 -33.21
CA TYR A 46 -24.31 -26.79 -32.77
C TYR A 46 -23.35 -26.81 -33.94
N VAL A 47 -22.37 -25.90 -33.92
CA VAL A 47 -21.20 -25.90 -34.81
C VAL A 47 -19.96 -25.89 -33.94
N CYS A 48 -19.14 -26.93 -34.01
CA CYS A 48 -17.85 -26.99 -33.32
C CYS A 48 -16.86 -26.07 -34.00
N LEU A 49 -16.25 -25.14 -33.26
CA LEU A 49 -15.24 -24.25 -33.83
C LEU A 49 -13.82 -24.85 -33.85
N ASP A 50 -13.61 -26.02 -33.24
CA ASP A 50 -12.32 -26.73 -33.32
C ASP A 50 -12.18 -27.49 -34.64
N CYS A 51 -13.24 -28.20 -35.07
CA CYS A 51 -13.22 -29.07 -36.24
C CYS A 51 -14.22 -28.70 -37.35
N GLY A 52 -15.12 -27.74 -37.12
CA GLY A 52 -16.11 -27.29 -38.10
C GLY A 52 -17.34 -28.18 -38.24
N HIS A 53 -17.41 -29.30 -37.52
CA HIS A 53 -18.54 -30.23 -37.58
C HIS A 53 -19.81 -29.61 -36.98
N SER A 54 -20.97 -29.86 -37.61
CA SER A 54 -22.27 -29.39 -37.15
C SER A 54 -23.20 -30.55 -36.81
N TRP A 55 -23.98 -30.42 -35.74
CA TRP A 55 -24.96 -31.43 -35.31
C TRP A 55 -26.14 -30.80 -34.58
N LYS A 56 -27.29 -31.47 -34.57
CA LYS A 56 -28.47 -31.03 -33.81
C LYS A 56 -28.42 -31.53 -32.38
N GLY A 57 -28.96 -30.75 -31.45
CA GLY A 57 -29.09 -31.15 -30.06
C GLY A 57 -29.85 -30.12 -29.24
N ASP A 58 -30.29 -30.54 -28.07
CA ASP A 58 -30.95 -29.65 -27.12
C ASP A 58 -29.95 -28.66 -26.53
N GLU A 59 -30.50 -27.54 -26.06
CA GLU A 59 -29.72 -26.45 -25.51
C GLU A 59 -29.00 -26.85 -24.21
N ALA A 60 -27.69 -26.66 -24.18
CA ALA A 60 -26.85 -26.93 -23.02
C ALA A 60 -25.79 -25.83 -22.87
N THR A 61 -25.15 -25.77 -21.70
CA THR A 61 -24.03 -24.85 -21.44
C THR A 61 -22.69 -25.43 -21.91
N LYS A 62 -22.56 -26.76 -21.91
CA LYS A 62 -21.38 -27.50 -22.37
C LYS A 62 -21.80 -28.70 -23.19
N VAL A 63 -21.07 -28.97 -24.26
CA VAL A 63 -21.33 -30.09 -25.17
C VAL A 63 -20.03 -30.80 -25.54
N VAL A 64 -20.13 -32.06 -25.94
CA VAL A 64 -19.00 -32.80 -26.49
C VAL A 64 -19.22 -32.91 -27.99
N CYS A 65 -18.23 -32.53 -28.79
CA CYS A 65 -18.33 -32.69 -30.23
C CYS A 65 -18.34 -34.18 -30.60
N PRO A 66 -19.32 -34.68 -31.37
CA PRO A 66 -19.36 -36.09 -31.77
C PRO A 66 -18.23 -36.47 -32.73
N HIS A 67 -17.63 -35.50 -33.43
CA HIS A 67 -16.56 -35.75 -34.40
C HIS A 67 -15.15 -35.71 -33.78
N CYS A 68 -14.80 -34.65 -33.05
CA CYS A 68 -13.47 -34.52 -32.46
C CYS A 68 -13.39 -34.88 -30.97
N SER A 69 -14.50 -35.23 -30.33
CA SER A 69 -14.61 -35.53 -28.89
C SER A 69 -14.14 -34.40 -27.96
N ALA A 70 -13.93 -33.19 -28.48
CA ALA A 70 -13.57 -32.03 -27.68
C ALA A 70 -14.75 -31.61 -26.79
N LYS A 71 -14.44 -31.21 -25.55
CA LYS A 71 -15.40 -30.60 -24.63
C LYS A 71 -15.46 -29.11 -24.94
N LEU A 72 -16.64 -28.63 -25.32
CA LEU A 72 -16.85 -27.29 -25.84
C LEU A 72 -17.78 -26.50 -24.91
N ASP A 73 -17.43 -25.25 -24.64
CA ASP A 73 -18.31 -24.28 -24.00
C ASP A 73 -19.23 -23.66 -25.07
N VAL A 74 -20.53 -23.59 -24.78
CA VAL A 74 -21.54 -23.15 -25.75
C VAL A 74 -21.63 -21.62 -25.77
N ASP A 75 -21.38 -21.01 -26.94
CA ASP A 75 -21.53 -19.58 -27.18
C ASP A 75 -22.74 -19.29 -28.09
N LYS A 76 -23.65 -18.46 -27.58
CA LYS A 76 -24.90 -18.05 -28.25
C LYS A 76 -24.84 -16.66 -28.89
N THR A 77 -23.68 -16.00 -28.81
CA THR A 77 -23.56 -14.63 -29.30
C THR A 77 -23.63 -14.57 -30.82
N ARG A 78 -23.70 -13.37 -31.41
CA ARG A 78 -23.58 -13.23 -32.88
C ARG A 78 -22.14 -13.29 -33.39
N LYS A 79 -21.14 -13.40 -32.50
CA LYS A 79 -19.71 -13.46 -32.86
C LYS A 79 -19.36 -14.84 -33.40
N TRP A 80 -18.77 -14.90 -34.59
CA TRP A 80 -18.38 -16.14 -35.26
C TRP A 80 -16.86 -16.31 -35.38
N ASN A 81 -16.10 -15.23 -35.27
CA ASN A 81 -14.65 -15.25 -35.36
C ASN A 81 -14.08 -14.91 -33.99
N PHE A 82 -13.33 -15.85 -33.40
CA PHE A 82 -12.64 -15.65 -32.14
C PHE A 82 -11.13 -15.65 -32.41
N CYS A 83 -10.46 -14.64 -31.89
CA CYS A 83 -9.01 -14.59 -31.78
C CYS A 83 -8.71 -14.47 -30.29
N ASP A 84 -8.20 -15.55 -29.71
CA ASP A 84 -7.82 -15.61 -28.31
C ASP A 84 -6.31 -15.63 -28.18
N ARG A 85 -5.79 -14.93 -27.18
CA ARG A 85 -4.36 -14.75 -26.94
C ARG A 85 -4.07 -15.09 -25.49
N ALA A 86 -3.25 -16.10 -25.28
CA ALA A 86 -2.94 -16.59 -23.95
C ALA A 86 -1.45 -16.92 -23.80
N TYR A 87 -0.95 -16.77 -22.58
CA TYR A 87 0.37 -17.24 -22.21
C TYR A 87 0.28 -18.57 -21.46
N PHE A 88 1.21 -19.46 -21.72
CA PHE A 88 1.42 -20.64 -20.89
C PHE A 88 2.91 -20.82 -20.59
N ALA A 89 3.21 -21.56 -19.53
CA ALA A 89 4.56 -21.80 -19.09
C ALA A 89 4.95 -23.28 -19.20
N ILE A 90 6.22 -23.52 -19.48
CA ILE A 90 6.85 -24.83 -19.27
C ILE A 90 7.96 -24.63 -18.24
N VAL A 91 7.94 -25.48 -17.21
CA VAL A 91 8.86 -25.42 -16.08
C VAL A 91 9.86 -26.56 -16.20
N THR A 92 11.13 -26.22 -16.40
CA THR A 92 12.21 -27.19 -16.58
C THR A 92 13.48 -26.75 -15.86
N LYS A 93 14.50 -27.60 -15.84
CA LYS A 93 15.82 -27.26 -15.30
C LYS A 93 16.91 -27.61 -16.31
N ARG A 94 17.95 -26.77 -16.38
CA ARG A 94 19.07 -26.96 -17.31
C ARG A 94 20.34 -26.35 -16.74
N GLY A 95 21.45 -27.07 -16.79
CA GLY A 95 22.77 -26.56 -16.36
C GLY A 95 22.81 -26.07 -14.90
N GLY A 96 22.06 -26.73 -14.00
CA GLY A 96 21.93 -26.34 -12.58
C GLY A 96 21.01 -25.14 -12.32
N CYS A 97 20.40 -24.55 -13.35
CA CYS A 97 19.46 -23.45 -13.22
C CYS A 97 18.01 -23.93 -13.36
N GLN A 98 17.11 -23.29 -12.62
CA GLN A 98 15.68 -23.38 -12.85
C GLN A 98 15.32 -22.52 -14.06
N VAL A 99 14.47 -23.04 -14.95
CA VAL A 99 14.04 -22.33 -16.16
C VAL A 99 12.51 -22.32 -16.23
N VAL A 100 11.95 -21.12 -16.35
CA VAL A 100 10.52 -20.92 -16.66
C VAL A 100 10.44 -20.35 -18.07
N ARG A 101 9.96 -21.16 -19.01
CA ARG A 101 9.80 -20.80 -20.42
C ARG A 101 8.39 -20.32 -20.67
N MET A 102 8.23 -19.11 -21.21
CA MET A 102 6.95 -18.47 -21.45
C MET A 102 6.63 -18.49 -22.93
N PHE A 103 5.54 -19.16 -23.28
CA PHE A 103 5.04 -19.29 -24.63
C PHE A 103 3.79 -18.46 -24.82
N PHE A 104 3.77 -17.72 -25.92
CA PHE A 104 2.57 -17.05 -26.41
C PHE A 104 1.82 -18.00 -27.34
N MET A 105 0.50 -18.05 -27.18
CA MET A 105 -0.39 -18.76 -28.09
C MET A 105 -1.49 -17.82 -28.59
N GLN A 106 -1.63 -17.72 -29.90
CA GLN A 106 -2.81 -17.16 -30.55
C GLN A 106 -3.65 -18.29 -31.14
N THR A 107 -4.92 -18.33 -30.76
CA THR A 107 -5.90 -19.28 -31.28
C THR A 107 -6.90 -18.53 -32.14
N ASN A 108 -7.06 -18.94 -33.41
CA ASN A 108 -8.12 -18.40 -34.27
C ASN A 108 -9.17 -19.49 -34.52
N LEU A 109 -10.40 -19.20 -34.11
CA LEU A 109 -11.58 -20.04 -34.30
C LEU A 109 -12.52 -19.33 -35.27
N ARG A 110 -12.89 -20.02 -36.34
CA ARG A 110 -13.77 -19.49 -37.40
C ARG A 110 -14.78 -20.53 -37.80
N ARG A 111 -15.94 -20.09 -38.27
CA ARG A 111 -16.99 -20.99 -38.75
C ARG A 111 -16.53 -21.69 -40.03
N GLY A 112 -16.65 -23.02 -40.06
CA GLY A 112 -16.39 -23.84 -41.25
C GLY A 112 -14.90 -24.06 -41.55
N GLU A 113 -14.00 -23.51 -40.76
CA GLU A 113 -12.56 -23.73 -40.84
C GLU A 113 -12.08 -24.50 -39.61
N LYS A 114 -11.01 -25.28 -39.77
CA LYS A 114 -10.34 -25.93 -38.64
C LYS A 114 -9.63 -24.87 -37.80
N ALA A 115 -9.66 -25.01 -36.47
CA ALA A 115 -8.95 -24.10 -35.59
C ALA A 115 -7.46 -24.02 -35.92
N THR A 116 -6.93 -22.80 -35.90
CA THR A 116 -5.49 -22.54 -36.13
C THR A 116 -4.85 -22.06 -34.83
N TYR A 117 -3.66 -22.58 -34.56
CA TYR A 117 -2.89 -22.27 -33.36
C TYR A 117 -1.52 -21.79 -33.78
N TRP A 118 -1.17 -20.59 -33.35
CA TRP A 118 0.18 -20.06 -33.50
C TRP A 118 0.83 -20.00 -32.12
N ILE A 119 1.90 -20.77 -31.94
CA ILE A 119 2.62 -20.88 -30.67
C ILE A 119 4.07 -20.48 -30.88
N SER A 120 4.57 -19.55 -30.06
CA SER A 120 5.98 -19.15 -30.09
C SER A 120 6.49 -18.83 -28.69
N GLU A 121 7.75 -19.21 -28.43
CA GLU A 121 8.42 -18.87 -27.18
C GLU A 121 8.74 -17.38 -27.15
N ALA A 122 8.21 -16.66 -26.16
CA ALA A 122 8.40 -15.22 -26.03
C ALA A 122 9.67 -14.90 -25.22
N PHE A 123 9.81 -15.54 -24.07
CA PHE A 123 10.97 -15.36 -23.19
C PHE A 123 11.15 -16.52 -22.21
N GLN A 124 12.29 -16.53 -21.54
CA GLN A 124 12.71 -17.50 -20.56
C GLN A 124 13.26 -16.75 -19.34
N ARG A 125 12.85 -17.16 -18.16
CA ARG A 125 13.45 -16.72 -16.90
C ARG A 125 14.33 -17.82 -16.36
N TRP A 126 15.62 -17.51 -16.21
CA TRP A 126 16.63 -18.39 -15.67
C TRP A 126 16.96 -17.97 -14.25
N LEU A 127 16.84 -18.90 -13.31
CA LEU A 127 17.05 -18.66 -11.89
C LEU A 127 18.12 -19.62 -11.37
N THR A 128 19.17 -19.07 -10.77
CA THR A 128 20.19 -19.89 -10.09
C THR A 128 19.70 -20.37 -8.73
N PRO A 129 20.37 -21.35 -8.10
CA PRO A 129 20.12 -21.72 -6.70
C PRO A 129 20.19 -20.52 -5.74
N ASP A 130 21.08 -19.56 -5.99
CA ASP A 130 21.22 -18.30 -5.24
C ASP A 130 20.17 -17.24 -5.61
N ALA A 131 19.11 -17.60 -6.33
CA ALA A 131 18.06 -16.72 -6.83
C ALA A 131 18.50 -15.56 -7.73
N LYS A 132 19.68 -15.65 -8.35
CA LYS A 132 20.10 -14.69 -9.38
C LYS A 132 19.33 -14.95 -10.66
N GLU A 133 18.81 -13.90 -11.27
CA GLU A 133 18.01 -13.99 -12.48
C GLU A 133 18.76 -13.54 -13.73
N VAL A 134 18.54 -14.26 -14.83
CA VAL A 134 18.79 -13.80 -16.20
C VAL A 134 17.57 -14.05 -17.06
N ILE A 135 17.17 -13.04 -17.85
CA ILE A 135 16.09 -13.16 -18.81
C ILE A 135 16.68 -13.31 -20.21
N VAL A 136 16.26 -14.36 -20.91
CA VAL A 136 16.52 -14.55 -22.34
C VAL A 136 15.20 -14.41 -23.07
N GLY A 137 15.08 -13.49 -24.02
CA GLY A 137 13.81 -13.25 -24.68
C GLY A 137 13.92 -12.54 -26.01
N ARG A 138 12.82 -12.59 -26.76
CA ARG A 138 12.71 -11.91 -28.04
C ARG A 138 12.74 -10.40 -27.86
N ALA A 139 13.14 -9.69 -28.91
CA ALA A 139 13.11 -8.24 -28.92
C ALA A 139 11.67 -7.74 -28.80
N ARG A 140 11.51 -6.61 -28.10
CA ARG A 140 10.26 -5.86 -28.08
C ARG A 140 10.53 -4.38 -28.17
N HIS A 141 9.51 -3.64 -28.58
CA HIS A 141 9.53 -2.19 -28.54
C HIS A 141 9.59 -1.70 -27.07
N TRP A 142 10.48 -0.76 -26.77
CA TRP A 142 10.80 -0.34 -25.40
C TRP A 142 9.68 0.49 -24.74
N MET A 143 8.83 1.17 -25.51
CA MET A 143 7.64 1.89 -25.01
C MET A 143 6.36 1.03 -24.96
N CYS A 144 6.43 -0.26 -25.31
CA CYS A 144 5.22 -1.06 -25.37
C CYS A 144 4.75 -1.52 -23.98
N SER A 145 3.59 -1.01 -23.57
CA SER A 145 2.88 -1.43 -22.34
C SER A 145 2.13 -2.75 -22.51
N TYR A 146 1.81 -3.16 -23.74
CA TYR A 146 1.19 -4.46 -24.02
C TYR A 146 2.16 -5.62 -23.78
N CYS A 147 1.66 -6.70 -23.17
CA CYS A 147 2.45 -7.87 -22.81
C CYS A 147 2.63 -8.88 -23.96
N ASP A 148 1.86 -8.77 -25.04
CA ASP A 148 1.79 -9.71 -26.17
C ASP A 148 2.54 -9.28 -27.44
N ILE A 149 3.15 -8.09 -27.44
CA ILE A 149 3.84 -7.55 -28.63
C ILE A 149 5.33 -7.86 -28.57
N TRP A 150 5.72 -8.97 -29.20
CA TRP A 150 7.11 -9.39 -29.39
C TRP A 150 7.48 -9.34 -30.87
N ASN A 151 8.75 -9.08 -31.19
CA ASN A 151 9.29 -9.32 -32.51
C ASN A 151 9.61 -10.82 -32.63
N TYR A 152 8.72 -11.59 -33.23
CA TYR A 152 8.85 -13.04 -33.31
C TYR A 152 9.88 -13.51 -34.34
N ASP A 153 10.36 -12.62 -35.20
CA ASP A 153 11.46 -12.87 -36.13
C ASP A 153 12.83 -12.61 -35.48
N SER A 154 12.86 -11.98 -34.31
CA SER A 154 14.10 -11.73 -33.58
C SER A 154 14.62 -12.94 -32.82
N GLU A 155 15.94 -13.05 -32.71
CA GLU A 155 16.60 -14.07 -31.91
C GLU A 155 16.35 -13.91 -30.40
N MET A 156 16.46 -15.03 -29.69
CA MET A 156 16.42 -15.10 -28.23
C MET A 156 17.76 -14.60 -27.67
N GLU A 157 17.74 -13.44 -27.02
CA GLU A 157 18.93 -12.80 -26.46
C GLU A 157 18.74 -12.42 -25.01
N ILE A 158 19.82 -12.05 -24.33
CA ILE A 158 19.75 -11.45 -23.00
C ILE A 158 18.95 -10.14 -23.07
N ARG A 159 17.96 -10.01 -22.18
CA ARG A 159 17.09 -8.82 -22.06
C ARG A 159 17.10 -8.28 -20.64
N THR A 160 16.90 -6.97 -20.53
CA THR A 160 16.48 -6.35 -19.27
C THR A 160 15.00 -6.65 -19.02
N GLU A 161 14.64 -6.77 -17.75
CA GLU A 161 13.25 -6.95 -17.37
C GLU A 161 12.38 -5.76 -17.82
N ASN A 162 11.11 -6.04 -18.15
CA ASN A 162 10.15 -5.06 -18.66
C ASN A 162 8.72 -5.54 -18.37
N TYR A 163 7.71 -4.71 -18.67
CA TYR A 163 6.30 -4.99 -18.38
C TYR A 163 5.78 -6.35 -18.88
N GLY A 164 6.21 -6.82 -20.05
CA GLY A 164 5.67 -8.07 -20.58
C GLY A 164 6.38 -9.31 -20.04
N HIS A 165 7.48 -9.14 -19.29
CA HIS A 165 8.07 -10.23 -18.52
C HIS A 165 7.27 -10.54 -17.23
N TYR A 166 6.38 -9.64 -16.79
CA TYR A 166 5.52 -9.83 -15.61
C TYR A 166 4.25 -10.63 -15.91
N VAL A 167 4.03 -11.03 -17.16
CA VAL A 167 2.85 -11.81 -17.53
C VAL A 167 2.83 -13.14 -16.77
N THR A 168 1.68 -13.44 -16.15
CA THR A 168 1.47 -14.70 -15.45
C THR A 168 0.90 -15.73 -16.43
N PRO A 169 1.45 -16.95 -16.51
CA PRO A 169 0.92 -17.96 -17.40
C PRO A 169 -0.50 -18.36 -16.97
N TYR A 170 -1.38 -18.53 -17.94
CA TYR A 170 -2.72 -19.08 -17.71
C TYR A 170 -2.65 -20.52 -17.19
N LYS A 171 -1.73 -21.33 -17.75
CA LYS A 171 -1.44 -22.70 -17.32
C LYS A 171 0.04 -23.03 -17.41
N VAL A 172 0.46 -23.97 -16.58
CA VAL A 172 1.74 -24.68 -16.74
C VAL A 172 1.46 -25.99 -17.48
N ILE A 173 2.25 -26.27 -18.53
CA ILE A 173 2.10 -27.43 -19.41
C ILE A 173 3.24 -28.41 -19.19
N GLY A 174 2.93 -29.71 -19.28
CA GLY A 174 3.84 -30.80 -18.98
C GLY A 174 4.16 -30.95 -17.49
N GLN A 175 5.04 -31.90 -17.19
CA GLN A 175 5.51 -32.15 -15.84
C GLN A 175 6.61 -31.14 -15.45
N SER A 176 6.38 -30.40 -14.36
CA SER A 176 7.37 -29.47 -13.82
C SER A 176 8.63 -30.19 -13.34
N SER A 177 9.77 -29.84 -13.93
CA SER A 177 11.09 -30.28 -13.46
C SER A 177 11.77 -29.13 -12.71
N VAL A 178 12.11 -29.37 -11.45
CA VAL A 178 12.70 -28.35 -10.57
C VAL A 178 14.08 -28.72 -10.04
N ILE A 179 14.89 -27.69 -9.76
CA ILE A 179 16.19 -27.86 -9.08
C ILE A 179 16.00 -28.37 -7.64
N PRO A 180 16.99 -29.09 -7.07
CA PRO A 180 16.88 -29.67 -5.73
C PRO A 180 16.55 -28.66 -4.63
N GLU A 181 17.04 -27.43 -4.73
CA GLU A 181 16.85 -26.36 -3.75
C GLU A 181 15.39 -25.92 -3.65
N ILE A 182 14.71 -25.79 -4.78
CA ILE A 182 13.27 -25.47 -4.82
C ILE A 182 12.44 -26.60 -4.19
N ARG A 183 12.82 -27.85 -4.46
CA ARG A 183 12.18 -29.02 -3.85
C ARG A 183 12.44 -29.07 -2.33
N ARG A 184 13.68 -28.83 -1.90
CA ARG A 184 14.08 -28.72 -0.48
C ARG A 184 13.28 -27.64 0.24
N ASN A 185 12.99 -26.54 -0.43
CA ASN A 185 12.23 -25.41 0.10
C ASN A 185 10.70 -25.64 0.06
N GLY A 186 10.25 -26.86 -0.28
CA GLY A 186 8.86 -27.30 -0.07
C GLY A 186 7.96 -27.30 -1.31
N TYR A 187 8.49 -27.06 -2.51
CA TYR A 187 7.67 -27.20 -3.73
C TYR A 187 7.19 -28.64 -3.89
N ASN A 188 5.87 -28.81 -4.01
CA ASN A 188 5.18 -30.11 -4.00
C ASN A 188 4.64 -30.52 -5.38
N GLY A 189 4.90 -29.73 -6.44
CA GLY A 189 4.39 -29.97 -7.79
C GLY A 189 3.21 -29.07 -8.19
N ASP A 190 2.57 -28.38 -7.25
CA ASP A 190 1.51 -27.41 -7.51
C ASP A 190 2.00 -25.99 -7.22
N PHE A 191 1.48 -25.02 -7.98
CA PHE A 191 1.74 -23.60 -7.83
C PHE A 191 0.68 -22.90 -6.98
N HIS A 192 -0.47 -23.53 -6.71
CA HIS A 192 -1.54 -22.99 -5.87
C HIS A 192 -1.91 -21.53 -6.23
N ASN A 193 -2.13 -21.28 -7.52
CA ASN A 193 -2.42 -19.97 -8.12
C ASN A 193 -1.30 -18.92 -8.00
N CYS A 194 -0.07 -19.32 -7.69
CA CYS A 194 1.10 -18.45 -7.77
C CYS A 194 1.73 -18.50 -9.18
N SER A 195 2.31 -17.38 -9.62
CA SER A 195 3.18 -17.40 -10.80
C SER A 195 4.39 -18.31 -10.54
N PRO A 196 4.73 -19.25 -11.44
CA PRO A 196 5.84 -20.18 -11.25
C PRO A 196 7.16 -19.49 -10.91
N TYR A 197 7.49 -18.46 -11.69
CA TYR A 197 8.73 -17.71 -11.49
C TYR A 197 8.75 -17.00 -10.13
N THR A 198 7.69 -16.24 -9.82
CA THR A 198 7.62 -15.46 -8.57
C THR A 198 7.65 -16.35 -7.34
N LEU A 199 6.98 -17.51 -7.41
CA LEU A 199 7.03 -18.51 -6.34
C LEU A 199 8.46 -19.05 -6.15
N PHE A 200 9.12 -19.47 -7.23
CA PHE A 200 10.49 -20.01 -7.15
C PHE A 200 11.50 -18.99 -6.63
N GLN A 201 11.45 -17.76 -7.12
CA GLN A 201 12.29 -16.68 -6.63
C GLN A 201 12.08 -16.46 -5.13
N ARG A 202 10.83 -16.44 -4.66
CA ARG A 202 10.53 -16.26 -3.24
C ARG A 202 10.92 -17.45 -2.38
N LEU A 203 10.72 -18.67 -2.85
CA LEU A 203 11.16 -19.87 -2.13
C LEU A 203 12.69 -19.91 -1.97
N LEU A 204 13.46 -19.41 -2.93
CA LEU A 204 14.93 -19.37 -2.83
C LEU A 204 15.45 -18.22 -1.97
N THR A 205 14.71 -17.10 -1.85
CA THR A 205 15.18 -15.87 -1.17
C THR A 205 14.61 -15.66 0.22
N CYS A 206 13.44 -16.22 0.54
CA CYS A 206 12.69 -15.87 1.73
C CYS A 206 12.35 -17.09 2.59
N ASN A 207 13.05 -17.23 3.72
CA ASN A 207 12.80 -18.27 4.72
C ASN A 207 11.37 -18.23 5.30
N LYS A 208 10.77 -17.03 5.39
CA LYS A 208 9.38 -16.86 5.85
C LYS A 208 8.40 -17.48 4.87
N THR A 209 8.60 -17.25 3.57
CA THR A 209 7.80 -17.87 2.50
C THR A 209 7.97 -19.38 2.50
N GLU A 210 9.22 -19.89 2.61
CA GLU A 210 9.48 -21.32 2.75
C GLU A 210 8.71 -21.94 3.92
N THR A 211 8.77 -21.30 5.10
CA THR A 211 8.08 -21.77 6.31
C THR A 211 6.56 -21.82 6.09
N ALA A 212 5.96 -20.73 5.62
CA ALA A 212 4.52 -20.66 5.35
C ALA A 212 4.07 -21.68 4.28
N TRP A 213 4.90 -21.88 3.25
CA TRP A 213 4.64 -22.84 2.19
C TRP A 213 4.66 -24.28 2.69
N LYS A 214 5.67 -24.66 3.49
CA LYS A 214 5.75 -25.99 4.13
C LYS A 214 4.59 -26.26 5.09
N LEU A 215 4.07 -25.22 5.73
CA LEU A 215 2.87 -25.26 6.56
C LEU A 215 1.55 -25.23 5.77
N ARG A 216 1.62 -25.31 4.42
CA ARG A 216 0.47 -25.34 3.50
C ARG A 216 -0.41 -24.07 3.57
N GLN A 217 0.17 -22.94 3.97
CA GLN A 217 -0.49 -21.62 3.99
C GLN A 217 -0.43 -20.95 2.61
N TYR A 218 -0.83 -21.69 1.56
CA TYR A 218 -0.59 -21.30 0.18
C TYR A 218 -1.29 -19.98 -0.21
N LYS A 219 -2.50 -19.74 0.28
CA LYS A 219 -3.23 -18.48 0.03
C LYS A 219 -2.53 -17.27 0.64
N MET A 220 -1.99 -17.42 1.84
CA MET A 220 -1.19 -16.39 2.49
C MET A 220 0.10 -16.12 1.71
N VAL A 221 0.77 -17.17 1.23
CA VAL A 221 1.94 -17.01 0.36
C VAL A 221 1.56 -16.31 -0.94
N ALA A 222 0.51 -16.74 -1.64
CA ALA A 222 0.04 -16.13 -2.88
C ALA A 222 -0.24 -14.63 -2.70
N PHE A 223 -0.89 -14.24 -1.60
CA PHE A 223 -1.10 -12.84 -1.26
C PHE A 223 0.21 -12.09 -0.99
N SER A 224 1.16 -12.71 -0.27
CA SER A 224 2.47 -12.12 0.03
C SER A 224 3.34 -11.85 -1.20
N LEU A 225 3.09 -12.57 -2.31
CA LEU A 225 3.79 -12.33 -3.57
C LEU A 225 3.45 -10.95 -4.14
N ALA A 226 2.21 -10.49 -3.95
CA ALA A 226 1.74 -9.17 -4.36
C ALA A 226 1.94 -8.10 -3.25
N LYS A 227 1.65 -8.46 -1.99
CA LYS A 227 1.67 -7.55 -0.84
C LYS A 227 2.77 -7.96 0.16
N LYS A 228 4.01 -7.59 -0.16
CA LYS A 228 5.20 -7.98 0.63
C LYS A 228 5.17 -7.36 2.02
N TYR A 229 4.77 -6.10 2.14
CA TYR A 229 4.90 -5.34 3.39
C TYR A 229 4.06 -5.95 4.52
N GLU A 230 2.81 -6.29 4.25
CA GLU A 230 1.85 -6.85 5.22
C GLU A 230 2.32 -8.21 5.73
N PHE A 231 2.84 -9.05 4.83
CA PHE A 231 3.43 -10.34 5.20
C PHE A 231 4.63 -10.19 6.14
N GLU A 232 5.47 -9.17 5.91
CA GLU A 232 6.63 -8.88 6.76
C GLU A 232 6.22 -8.27 8.12
N LYS A 233 5.33 -7.27 8.10
CA LYS A 233 4.78 -6.58 9.29
C LYS A 233 4.14 -7.57 10.25
N TYR A 234 3.29 -8.45 9.73
CA TYR A 234 2.48 -9.38 10.52
C TYR A 234 3.07 -10.78 10.69
N TRP A 235 4.33 -10.99 10.27
CA TRP A 235 5.01 -12.26 10.48
C TRP A 235 5.01 -12.75 11.94
N PRO A 236 5.20 -11.89 12.98
CA PRO A 236 5.11 -12.32 14.37
C PRO A 236 3.75 -12.94 14.72
N SER A 237 2.66 -12.35 14.24
CA SER A 237 1.28 -12.84 14.41
C SER A 237 1.06 -14.12 13.64
N ALA A 238 1.57 -14.22 12.41
CA ALA A 238 1.48 -15.44 11.61
C ALA A 238 2.17 -16.63 12.30
N LYS A 239 3.34 -16.41 12.93
CA LYS A 239 4.01 -17.46 13.71
C LYS A 239 3.15 -17.98 14.86
N VAL A 240 2.43 -17.10 15.56
CA VAL A 240 1.51 -17.53 16.62
C VAL A 240 0.36 -18.32 16.01
N ALA A 241 -0.28 -17.81 14.95
CA ALA A 241 -1.35 -18.52 14.25
C ALA A 241 -0.93 -19.94 13.82
N PHE A 242 0.29 -20.09 13.29
CA PHE A 242 0.83 -21.38 12.89
C PHE A 242 1.02 -22.35 14.06
N ARG A 243 1.50 -21.87 15.22
CA ARG A 243 1.64 -22.70 16.43
C ARG A 243 0.29 -23.20 16.96
N HIS A 244 -0.77 -22.44 16.72
CA HIS A 244 -2.14 -22.82 17.06
C HIS A 244 -2.84 -23.60 15.94
N ASN A 245 -2.11 -24.08 14.92
CA ASN A 245 -2.65 -24.79 13.76
C ASN A 245 -3.76 -24.03 13.02
N TYR A 246 -3.76 -22.70 13.11
CA TYR A 246 -4.76 -21.86 12.48
C TYR A 246 -4.49 -21.74 10.97
N LYS A 247 -5.47 -22.11 10.15
CA LYS A 247 -5.39 -22.03 8.69
C LYS A 247 -6.01 -20.73 8.20
N ILE A 248 -5.18 -19.84 7.65
CA ILE A 248 -5.63 -18.55 7.14
C ILE A 248 -6.28 -18.79 5.76
N THR A 249 -7.61 -18.77 5.72
CA THR A 249 -8.40 -19.08 4.51
C THR A 249 -8.52 -17.89 3.57
N ASP A 250 -8.42 -16.66 4.10
CA ASP A 250 -8.36 -15.41 3.37
C ASP A 250 -7.33 -14.49 4.03
N ALA A 251 -6.21 -14.28 3.33
CA ALA A 251 -5.12 -13.48 3.85
C ALA A 251 -5.45 -11.98 3.90
N SER A 252 -6.25 -11.47 2.95
CA SER A 252 -6.58 -10.04 2.91
C SER A 252 -7.43 -9.67 4.12
N THR A 253 -8.53 -10.38 4.31
CA THR A 253 -9.45 -10.18 5.44
C THR A 253 -8.73 -10.35 6.79
N TRP A 254 -7.79 -11.30 6.87
CA TRP A 254 -6.99 -11.51 8.09
C TRP A 254 -6.05 -10.34 8.39
N TYR A 255 -5.33 -9.80 7.39
CA TYR A 255 -4.48 -8.63 7.61
C TYR A 255 -5.28 -7.37 7.95
N ASP A 256 -6.41 -7.13 7.28
CA ASP A 256 -7.29 -5.99 7.58
C ASP A 256 -7.82 -6.05 9.02
N MET A 257 -8.14 -7.26 9.51
CA MET A 257 -8.50 -7.51 10.91
C MET A 257 -7.32 -7.19 11.86
N LEU A 258 -6.09 -7.57 11.52
CA LEU A 258 -4.90 -7.23 12.33
C LEU A 258 -4.64 -5.72 12.38
N ASP A 259 -4.79 -5.00 11.28
CA ASP A 259 -4.68 -3.53 11.26
C ASP A 259 -5.76 -2.90 12.16
N ALA A 260 -6.97 -3.46 12.20
CA ALA A 260 -8.03 -2.99 13.08
C ALA A 260 -7.75 -3.27 14.56
N LEU A 261 -7.21 -4.45 14.87
CA LEU A 261 -6.77 -4.83 16.21
C LEU A 261 -5.65 -3.90 16.71
N GLU A 262 -4.64 -3.64 15.87
CA GLU A 262 -3.53 -2.74 16.18
C GLU A 262 -4.03 -1.32 16.48
N TYR A 263 -4.92 -0.78 15.64
CA TYR A 263 -5.54 0.53 15.86
C TYR A 263 -6.35 0.59 17.17
N CYS A 264 -6.98 -0.52 17.53
CA CYS A 264 -7.71 -0.66 18.80
C CYS A 264 -6.81 -0.95 20.01
N GLY A 265 -5.48 -0.98 19.83
CA GLY A 265 -4.51 -1.23 20.90
C GLY A 265 -4.54 -2.66 21.45
N LYS A 266 -4.90 -3.65 20.61
CA LYS A 266 -4.94 -5.06 20.99
C LYS A 266 -3.61 -5.75 20.67
N ASP A 267 -3.26 -6.75 21.48
CA ASP A 267 -2.04 -7.53 21.28
C ASP A 267 -2.20 -8.52 20.12
N LEU A 268 -1.43 -8.28 19.06
CA LEU A 268 -1.41 -9.12 17.86
C LEU A 268 -0.67 -10.46 18.04
N ARG A 269 -0.12 -10.73 19.23
CA ARG A 269 0.46 -12.03 19.58
C ARG A 269 -0.48 -12.89 20.42
N ASN A 270 -1.66 -12.37 20.77
CA ASN A 270 -2.64 -13.12 21.54
C ASN A 270 -3.56 -13.94 20.61
N PRO A 271 -3.54 -15.28 20.69
CA PRO A 271 -4.30 -16.16 19.80
C PRO A 271 -5.81 -15.91 19.85
N LYS A 272 -6.35 -15.43 20.99
CA LYS A 272 -7.77 -15.08 21.13
C LYS A 272 -8.23 -14.03 20.12
N PHE A 273 -7.33 -13.14 19.68
CA PHE A 273 -7.66 -12.10 18.71
C PHE A 273 -7.33 -12.50 17.27
N ILE A 274 -6.24 -13.23 17.08
CA ILE A 274 -5.70 -13.49 15.73
C ILE A 274 -6.11 -14.84 15.13
N CYS A 275 -6.68 -15.75 15.93
CA CYS A 275 -7.15 -17.07 15.49
C CYS A 275 -8.67 -17.22 15.74
N PRO A 276 -9.53 -16.42 15.08
CA PRO A 276 -10.97 -16.53 15.24
C PRO A 276 -11.53 -17.76 14.51
N ASP A 277 -12.52 -18.42 15.12
CA ASP A 277 -13.24 -19.53 14.49
C ASP A 277 -13.92 -19.09 13.18
N ASN A 278 -14.56 -17.90 13.20
CA ASN A 278 -15.09 -17.24 12.02
C ASN A 278 -14.33 -15.95 11.73
N LEU A 279 -13.44 -16.02 10.72
CA LEU A 279 -12.62 -14.88 10.29
C LEU A 279 -13.45 -13.66 9.86
N LYS A 280 -14.57 -13.88 9.17
CA LYS A 280 -15.40 -12.79 8.63
C LYS A 280 -16.10 -12.02 9.74
N GLU A 281 -16.73 -12.74 10.67
CA GLU A 281 -17.39 -12.12 11.82
C GLU A 281 -16.41 -11.36 12.71
N ALA A 282 -15.23 -11.94 12.97
CA ALA A 282 -14.19 -11.27 13.74
C ALA A 282 -13.67 -10.01 13.03
N HIS A 283 -13.42 -10.09 11.72
CA HIS A 283 -13.06 -8.94 10.90
C HIS A 283 -14.12 -7.83 11.00
N ASP A 284 -15.38 -8.13 10.74
CA ASP A 284 -16.46 -7.15 10.71
C ASP A 284 -16.64 -6.46 12.08
N LEU A 285 -16.52 -7.24 13.17
CA LEU A 285 -16.53 -6.72 14.54
C LEU A 285 -15.40 -5.72 14.80
N TRP A 286 -14.16 -6.04 14.41
CA TRP A 286 -13.01 -5.17 14.66
C TRP A 286 -12.99 -3.95 13.75
N ILE A 287 -13.46 -4.08 12.51
CA ILE A 287 -13.65 -2.93 11.62
C ILE A 287 -14.72 -1.98 12.17
N ALA A 288 -15.84 -2.50 12.69
CA ALA A 288 -16.85 -1.67 13.34
C ALA A 288 -16.30 -0.92 14.56
N LYS A 289 -15.50 -1.59 15.41
CA LYS A 289 -14.83 -0.94 16.56
C LYS A 289 -13.82 0.12 16.13
N LYS A 290 -13.03 -0.15 15.07
CA LYS A 290 -12.10 0.82 14.49
C LYS A 290 -12.84 2.07 14.02
N ARG A 291 -13.94 1.89 13.27
CA ARG A 291 -14.77 3.00 12.79
C ARG A 291 -15.36 3.81 13.93
N ALA A 292 -15.96 3.17 14.93
CA ALA A 292 -16.51 3.86 16.09
C ALA A 292 -15.46 4.72 16.83
N LYS A 293 -14.23 4.19 16.99
CA LYS A 293 -13.12 4.93 17.61
C LYS A 293 -12.64 6.11 16.75
N MET A 294 -12.63 5.96 15.43
CA MET A 294 -12.33 7.05 14.50
C MET A 294 -13.41 8.14 14.58
N ASP A 295 -14.68 7.76 14.52
CA ASP A 295 -15.82 8.67 14.60
C ASP A 295 -15.82 9.45 15.93
N GLU A 296 -15.50 8.79 17.04
CA GLU A 296 -15.37 9.45 18.34
C GLU A 296 -14.23 10.48 18.36
N ALA A 297 -13.07 10.12 17.78
CA ALA A 297 -11.93 11.03 17.69
C ALA A 297 -12.23 12.23 16.80
N ASP A 298 -12.93 12.02 15.68
CA ASP A 298 -13.30 13.09 14.76
C ASP A 298 -14.39 13.99 15.37
N ARG A 299 -15.40 13.43 16.05
CA ARG A 299 -16.36 14.22 16.85
C ARG A 299 -15.67 15.03 17.93
N ARG A 300 -14.64 14.50 18.58
CA ARG A 300 -13.86 15.25 19.58
C ARG A 300 -13.12 16.42 18.94
N ARG A 301 -12.42 16.20 17.83
CA ARG A 301 -11.72 17.26 17.09
C ARG A 301 -12.68 18.32 16.57
N GLU A 302 -13.85 17.91 16.09
CA GLU A 302 -14.88 18.84 15.61
C GLU A 302 -15.41 19.71 16.74
N ARG A 303 -15.71 19.12 17.91
CA ARG A 303 -16.05 19.89 19.12
C ARG A 303 -14.96 20.88 19.50
N GLU A 304 -13.70 20.45 19.51
CA GLU A 304 -12.55 21.33 19.81
C GLU A 304 -12.42 22.51 18.82
N ARG A 305 -12.71 22.28 17.53
CA ARG A 305 -12.72 23.32 16.49
C ARG A 305 -13.84 24.32 16.66
N GLN A 306 -15.04 23.86 17.04
CA GLN A 306 -16.22 24.70 17.24
C GLN A 306 -16.22 25.46 18.57
N MET A 307 -15.36 25.08 19.53
CA MET A 307 -15.27 25.77 20.82
C MET A 307 -14.73 27.20 20.67
N THR A 308 -15.44 28.15 21.28
CA THR A 308 -14.98 29.55 21.41
C THR A 308 -13.77 29.66 22.35
N PRO A 309 -12.99 30.76 22.29
CA PRO A 309 -11.93 31.03 23.25
C PRO A 309 -12.38 30.88 24.71
N LEU A 310 -13.54 31.44 25.06
CA LEU A 310 -14.13 31.33 26.39
C LEU A 310 -14.45 29.87 26.78
N GLN A 311 -15.07 29.09 25.89
CA GLN A 311 -15.37 27.68 26.16
C GLN A 311 -14.09 26.84 26.33
N ARG A 312 -13.03 27.15 25.57
CA ARG A 312 -11.71 26.50 25.74
C ARG A 312 -11.08 26.85 27.07
N TYR A 313 -11.20 28.10 27.51
CA TYR A 313 -10.79 28.53 28.85
C TYR A 313 -11.59 27.79 29.91
N GLU A 314 -12.92 27.76 29.86
CA GLU A 314 -13.77 27.10 30.87
C GLU A 314 -13.39 25.62 31.09
N VAL A 315 -13.06 24.88 30.02
CA VAL A 315 -12.64 23.47 30.12
C VAL A 315 -11.30 23.30 30.84
N ASN A 316 -10.33 24.18 30.62
CA ASN A 316 -8.95 24.00 31.12
C ASN A 316 -8.53 24.99 32.23
N HIS A 317 -9.39 25.94 32.62
CA HIS A 317 -9.02 27.10 33.45
C HIS A 317 -8.32 26.70 34.74
N LYS A 318 -8.75 25.63 35.42
CA LYS A 318 -8.15 25.20 36.68
C LYS A 318 -6.67 24.84 36.54
N VAL A 319 -6.30 24.21 35.43
CA VAL A 319 -4.92 23.76 35.18
C VAL A 319 -4.10 24.92 34.64
N ASP A 320 -4.63 25.65 33.65
CA ASP A 320 -3.91 26.72 32.97
C ASP A 320 -3.68 27.92 33.89
N GLU A 321 -4.67 28.33 34.69
CA GLU A 321 -4.52 29.43 35.68
C GLU A 321 -3.49 29.08 36.75
N ALA A 322 -3.56 27.87 37.30
CA ALA A 322 -2.62 27.42 38.33
C ALA A 322 -1.18 27.36 37.78
N ARG A 323 -1.01 26.88 36.55
CA ARG A 323 0.29 26.84 35.87
C ARG A 323 0.81 28.24 35.59
N TYR A 324 -0.02 29.11 35.02
CA TYR A 324 0.37 30.48 34.67
C TYR A 324 0.79 31.28 35.90
N LYS A 325 -0.05 31.29 36.94
CA LYS A 325 0.25 32.01 38.19
C LYS A 325 1.52 31.49 38.84
N LYS A 326 1.72 30.17 38.86
CA LYS A 326 2.97 29.60 39.37
C LYS A 326 4.19 30.08 38.57
N ALA A 327 4.12 30.00 37.23
CA ALA A 327 5.24 30.33 36.35
C ALA A 327 5.58 31.83 36.34
N LYS A 328 4.58 32.72 36.41
CA LYS A 328 4.77 34.16 36.25
C LYS A 328 4.60 34.99 37.52
N SER A 329 4.30 34.38 38.67
CA SER A 329 4.04 35.03 39.96
C SER A 329 5.02 36.16 40.31
N ILE A 330 6.31 35.96 40.06
CA ILE A 330 7.39 36.93 40.38
C ILE A 330 7.29 38.25 39.59
N PHE A 331 6.56 38.25 38.47
CA PHE A 331 6.42 39.40 37.58
C PHE A 331 5.07 40.11 37.73
N LEU A 332 4.04 39.47 38.30
CA LEU A 332 2.66 39.95 38.23
C LEU A 332 2.40 41.27 38.98
N ASP A 333 3.34 41.70 39.81
CA ASP A 333 3.32 42.99 40.54
C ASP A 333 4.04 44.13 39.79
N LEU A 334 4.57 43.87 38.59
CA LEU A 334 5.20 44.90 37.77
C LEU A 334 4.17 45.87 37.20
N GLU A 335 4.44 47.16 37.38
CA GLU A 335 3.67 48.25 36.79
C GLU A 335 4.62 49.39 36.42
N PHE A 336 4.52 49.86 35.17
CA PHE A 336 5.31 50.97 34.65
C PHE A 336 4.38 52.07 34.17
N VAL A 337 4.65 53.32 34.57
CA VAL A 337 3.77 54.46 34.28
C VAL A 337 4.57 55.56 33.58
N ASP A 338 4.07 56.01 32.42
CA ASP A 338 4.51 57.22 31.73
C ASP A 338 3.28 58.11 31.46
N LYS A 339 3.07 59.09 32.35
CA LYS A 339 1.90 59.99 32.32
C LYS A 339 0.59 59.19 32.27
N GLU A 340 -0.13 59.24 31.15
CA GLU A 340 -1.39 58.52 30.92
C GLU A 340 -1.23 57.05 30.52
N ILE A 341 -0.02 56.59 30.17
CA ILE A 341 0.26 55.21 29.74
C ILE A 341 0.67 54.37 30.95
N VAL A 342 -0.04 53.28 31.19
CA VAL A 342 0.29 52.27 32.21
C VAL A 342 0.59 50.94 31.51
N VAL A 343 1.75 50.34 31.76
CA VAL A 343 2.14 49.04 31.23
C VAL A 343 2.28 48.05 32.38
N LYS A 344 1.54 46.94 32.33
CA LYS A 344 1.60 45.87 33.33
C LYS A 344 1.35 44.48 32.70
N PRO A 345 1.83 43.39 33.32
CA PRO A 345 1.55 42.04 32.85
C PRO A 345 0.06 41.70 32.93
N LEU A 346 -0.41 40.84 32.02
CA LEU A 346 -1.69 40.15 32.19
C LEU A 346 -1.58 39.24 33.42
N GLN A 347 -2.56 39.26 34.33
CA GLN A 347 -2.43 38.62 35.66
C GLN A 347 -3.08 37.23 35.73
N SER A 348 -3.88 36.86 34.74
CA SER A 348 -4.62 35.60 34.69
C SER A 348 -4.81 35.12 33.25
N VAL A 349 -5.01 33.82 33.04
CA VAL A 349 -5.32 33.26 31.72
C VAL A 349 -6.66 33.82 31.20
N LYS A 350 -7.60 34.12 32.10
CA LYS A 350 -8.84 34.84 31.77
C LYS A 350 -8.58 36.20 31.11
N GLU A 351 -7.61 36.97 31.61
CA GLU A 351 -7.23 38.24 30.99
C GLU A 351 -6.66 38.06 29.58
N PHE A 352 -5.96 36.96 29.28
CA PHE A 352 -5.55 36.67 27.90
C PHE A 352 -6.76 36.47 26.98
N VAL A 353 -7.82 35.82 27.46
CA VAL A 353 -9.07 35.64 26.69
C VAL A 353 -9.70 37.01 26.42
N GLU A 354 -9.91 37.80 27.47
CA GLU A 354 -10.54 39.13 27.41
C GLU A 354 -9.73 40.09 26.51
N GLU A 355 -8.41 40.14 26.70
CA GLU A 355 -7.48 40.95 25.92
C GLU A 355 -7.47 40.50 24.45
N GLY A 356 -7.44 39.19 24.19
CA GLY A 356 -7.47 38.64 22.83
C GLY A 356 -8.77 38.95 22.08
N GLU A 357 -9.91 38.85 22.77
CA GLU A 357 -11.22 39.21 22.22
C GLU A 357 -11.34 40.72 21.97
N TYR A 358 -10.91 41.55 22.92
CA TYR A 358 -10.97 43.02 22.82
C TYR A 358 -10.06 43.56 21.71
N MET A 359 -8.82 43.07 21.66
CA MET A 359 -7.81 43.52 20.71
C MET A 359 -7.91 42.82 19.36
N HIS A 360 -8.78 41.81 19.21
CA HIS A 360 -8.91 40.99 18.01
C HIS A 360 -7.57 40.41 17.50
N HIS A 361 -6.75 39.89 18.42
CA HIS A 361 -5.48 39.26 18.09
C HIS A 361 -5.27 37.95 18.86
N CYS A 362 -4.30 37.14 18.44
CA CYS A 362 -4.19 35.73 18.82
C CYS A 362 -3.55 35.44 20.19
N VAL A 363 -3.50 36.41 21.12
CA VAL A 363 -2.75 36.29 22.39
C VAL A 363 -3.20 35.10 23.26
N PHE A 364 -4.50 34.79 23.28
CA PHE A 364 -5.01 33.58 23.94
C PHE A 364 -4.96 32.35 23.02
N THR A 365 -5.36 32.50 21.76
CA THR A 365 -5.45 31.40 20.78
C THR A 365 -4.10 30.69 20.57
N ASN A 366 -3.01 31.44 20.57
CA ASN A 366 -1.64 30.92 20.45
C ASN A 366 -1.05 30.44 21.78
N ARG A 367 -1.80 30.52 22.88
CA ARG A 367 -1.39 30.07 24.22
C ARG A 367 -0.12 30.72 24.75
N TYR A 368 0.06 32.02 24.56
CA TYR A 368 1.22 32.74 25.09
C TYR A 368 1.33 32.67 26.62
N TYR A 369 0.21 32.48 27.34
CA TYR A 369 0.22 32.20 28.78
C TYR A 369 0.91 30.87 29.15
N SER A 370 1.13 29.96 28.20
CA SER A 370 1.79 28.68 28.43
C SER A 370 3.28 28.67 28.08
N ASP A 371 3.79 29.79 27.56
CA ASP A 371 5.19 29.96 27.20
C ASP A 371 6.00 30.47 28.42
N ASP A 372 6.96 29.66 28.84
CA ASP A 372 7.79 29.96 30.00
C ASP A 372 8.82 31.06 29.71
N ASN A 373 9.16 31.30 28.45
CA ASN A 373 10.19 32.24 28.00
C ASN A 373 9.66 33.63 27.63
N VAL A 374 8.34 33.82 27.66
CA VAL A 374 7.71 35.08 27.25
C VAL A 374 6.89 35.65 28.41
N LEU A 375 6.88 36.97 28.54
CA LEU A 375 5.96 37.70 29.41
C LEU A 375 5.11 38.63 28.55
N ILE A 376 3.78 38.52 28.67
CA ILE A 376 2.85 39.39 27.95
C ILE A 376 2.45 40.55 28.85
N PHE A 377 2.74 41.77 28.40
CA PHE A 377 2.20 42.99 28.99
C PHE A 377 1.03 43.50 28.16
N HIS A 378 0.17 44.29 28.79
CA HIS A 378 -0.71 45.21 28.09
C HIS A 378 -0.36 46.66 28.45
N ALA A 379 -0.58 47.55 27.49
CA ALA A 379 -0.48 48.99 27.69
C ALA A 379 -1.89 49.56 27.74
N LEU A 380 -2.17 50.33 28.79
CA LEU A 380 -3.46 50.94 29.08
C LEU A 380 -3.34 52.46 28.99
N VAL A 381 -4.35 53.12 28.42
CA VAL A 381 -4.56 54.57 28.52
C VAL A 381 -5.95 54.79 29.08
N ASN A 382 -6.07 55.53 30.19
CA ASN A 382 -7.33 55.73 30.91
C ASN A 382 -8.08 54.41 31.22
N GLY A 383 -7.33 53.33 31.50
CA GLY A 383 -7.88 52.00 31.80
C GLY A 383 -8.30 51.17 30.58
N VAL A 384 -8.10 51.67 29.35
CA VAL A 384 -8.42 50.97 28.10
C VAL A 384 -7.16 50.41 27.47
N SER A 385 -7.17 49.12 27.09
CA SER A 385 -6.01 48.52 26.41
C SER A 385 -5.81 49.09 25.01
N ILE A 386 -4.59 49.53 24.74
CA ILE A 386 -4.17 50.10 23.46
C ILE A 386 -3.13 49.23 22.74
N ALA A 387 -2.42 48.35 23.47
CA ALA A 387 -1.44 47.44 22.90
C ALA A 387 -1.16 46.24 23.80
N THR A 388 -0.87 45.08 23.20
CA THR A 388 -0.18 43.97 23.86
C THR A 388 1.28 43.95 23.47
N ILE A 389 2.15 43.59 24.43
CA ILE A 389 3.58 43.52 24.25
C ILE A 389 4.06 42.12 24.60
N GLU A 390 4.73 41.48 23.65
CA GLU A 390 5.43 40.22 23.83
C GLU A 390 6.89 40.52 24.21
N PHE A 391 7.26 40.21 25.46
CA PHE A 391 8.59 40.44 25.99
C PHE A 391 9.33 39.11 26.21
N SER A 392 10.52 38.96 25.63
CA SER A 392 11.39 37.80 25.84
C SER A 392 12.04 37.87 27.21
N LEU A 393 11.89 36.81 28.01
CA LEU A 393 12.59 36.62 29.27
C LEU A 393 13.99 36.01 29.08
N GLU A 394 14.32 35.53 27.88
CA GLU A 394 15.67 35.04 27.54
C GLU A 394 16.61 36.21 27.20
N ASP A 395 16.18 37.07 26.27
CA ASP A 395 16.99 38.18 25.74
C ASP A 395 16.68 39.52 26.39
N PHE A 396 15.70 39.57 27.29
CA PHE A 396 15.19 40.80 27.92
C PHE A 396 14.86 41.90 26.91
N SER A 397 14.16 41.52 25.84
CA SER A 397 13.84 42.39 24.71
C SER A 397 12.37 42.32 24.32
N VAL A 398 11.87 43.41 23.73
CA VAL A 398 10.51 43.44 23.16
C VAL A 398 10.54 42.72 21.81
N LEU A 399 9.86 41.59 21.72
CA LEU A 399 9.70 40.83 20.48
C LEU A 399 8.63 41.47 19.60
N GLN A 400 7.49 41.84 20.20
CA GLN A 400 6.35 42.42 19.49
C GLN A 400 5.62 43.43 20.36
N CYS A 401 5.05 44.47 19.74
CA CYS A 401 4.08 45.38 20.35
C CYS A 401 2.98 45.65 19.32
N ARG A 402 1.75 45.24 19.63
CA ARG A 402 0.61 45.20 18.68
C ARG A 402 -0.63 45.80 19.31
N GLY A 403 -1.25 46.72 18.59
CA GLY A 403 -2.57 47.28 18.90
C GLY A 403 -3.71 46.41 18.36
N LYS A 404 -4.92 46.96 18.42
CA LYS A 404 -6.14 46.30 17.93
C LYS A 404 -5.98 45.86 16.46
N TYR A 405 -6.45 44.65 16.13
CA TYR A 405 -6.29 44.02 14.81
C TYR A 405 -4.83 43.91 14.34
N ASN A 406 -3.87 43.69 15.26
CA ASN A 406 -2.43 43.59 14.99
C ASN A 406 -1.79 44.84 14.36
N GLN A 407 -2.45 46.00 14.47
CA GLN A 407 -1.93 47.26 13.96
C GLN A 407 -0.80 47.81 14.83
N VAL A 408 -0.04 48.77 14.32
CA VAL A 408 0.94 49.50 15.13
C VAL A 408 0.16 50.45 16.06
N PRO A 409 0.34 50.39 17.39
CA PRO A 409 -0.36 51.26 18.32
C PRO A 409 0.14 52.71 18.20
N GLU A 410 -0.74 53.69 18.43
CA GLU A 410 -0.44 55.12 18.32
C GLU A 410 0.74 55.57 19.20
N HIS A 411 0.91 54.95 20.37
CA HIS A 411 1.99 55.25 21.32
C HIS A 411 3.14 54.25 21.28
N PHE A 412 3.36 53.57 20.14
CA PHE A 412 4.37 52.50 20.01
C PHE A 412 5.73 52.87 20.60
N ASP A 413 6.32 54.00 20.17
CA ASP A 413 7.66 54.40 20.60
C ASP A 413 7.73 54.69 22.11
N ARG A 414 6.67 55.28 22.67
CA ARG A 414 6.58 55.57 24.11
C ARG A 414 6.45 54.27 24.92
N ILE A 415 5.60 53.35 24.49
CA ILE A 415 5.40 52.05 25.15
C ILE A 415 6.70 51.24 25.13
N VAL A 416 7.36 51.14 23.98
CA VAL A 416 8.63 50.40 23.84
C VAL A 416 9.73 51.05 24.67
N SER A 417 9.82 52.38 24.69
CA SER A 417 10.80 53.10 25.50
C SER A 417 10.56 52.93 27.01
N LEU A 418 9.28 52.91 27.43
CA LEU A 418 8.91 52.67 28.82
C LEU A 418 9.31 51.28 29.30
N ILE A 419 9.12 50.24 28.50
CA ILE A 419 9.57 48.88 28.85
C ILE A 419 11.10 48.78 28.85
N LYS A 420 11.77 49.35 27.83
CA LYS A 420 13.23 49.34 27.74
C LYS A 420 13.89 50.03 28.93
N SER A 421 13.39 51.20 29.33
CA SER A 421 13.90 51.95 30.50
C SER A 421 13.68 51.23 31.83
N ASN A 422 12.70 50.33 31.92
CA ASN A 422 12.41 49.56 33.13
C ASN A 422 12.87 48.09 33.04
N THR A 423 13.64 47.72 32.01
CA THR A 423 14.10 46.33 31.81
C THR A 423 14.93 45.82 33.00
N SER A 424 15.72 46.70 33.64
CA SER A 424 16.48 46.35 34.86
C SER A 424 15.60 45.88 36.01
N LYS A 425 14.38 46.41 36.15
CA LYS A 425 13.40 45.99 37.17
C LYS A 425 12.79 44.62 36.87
N ILE A 426 12.72 44.24 35.59
CA ILE A 426 12.25 42.91 35.18
C ILE A 426 13.35 41.89 35.49
N ILE A 427 14.60 42.20 35.13
CA ILE A 427 15.78 41.37 35.42
C ILE A 427 15.91 41.12 36.94
N SER A 428 15.71 42.15 37.77
CA SER A 428 15.82 42.02 39.23
C SER A 428 14.76 41.14 39.89
N LYS A 429 13.74 40.66 39.15
CA LYS A 429 12.78 39.68 39.65
C LYS A 429 13.24 38.23 39.48
N ILE A 430 14.21 38.01 38.58
CA ILE A 430 14.75 36.68 38.25
C ILE A 430 16.03 36.40 39.03
N ALA A 431 16.83 37.44 39.29
CA ALA A 431 17.98 37.41 40.19
C ALA A 431 17.54 37.25 41.66
#